data_AF-A0A966C217-F1
#
_entry.id   AF-A0A966C217-F1
#
_cell.length_a   1.000
_cell.length_b   1.000
_cell.length_c   1.000
_cell.angle_alpha   90.00
_cell.angle_beta   90.00
_cell.angle_gamma   90.00
#
_symmetry.space_group_name_H-M   'P 1'
#
loop_
_entity.id
_entity.type
_entity.pdbx_description
1 polymer ?
#
loop_
_entity_poly.entity_id
_entity_poly.type
_entity_poly.pdbx_seq_one_letter_code
_entity_poly.pdbx_strand_id
1 'polypeptide(L)'
;MRVNQASEILDIATPELIEQPIANGLDWNFSDHVANELDGIHPYPAKFISEIPATLLDEFPRPDGLIVDPFCGSGTTLVQSQNRNFRGVGIDLNPIACLISRVKTYPLPPNAEDCLEKVIDATNIATAKVPLIPRLNHWFEEGVQKEIAALIKSIESTPNELHDVFNLALSSIIVRV
;
A
#
# COMPACT_ATOMS: atom_id res chain seq x y z
N MET A 1 -5.48 40.47 14.44
CA MET A 1 -6.46 39.44 14.01
C MET A 1 -6.08 38.16 14.74
N ARG A 2 -6.82 37.80 15.79
CA ARG A 2 -6.44 36.72 16.72
C ARG A 2 -6.75 35.36 16.10
N VAL A 3 -5.76 34.48 16.20
CA VAL A 3 -5.83 33.04 15.97
C VAL A 3 -6.87 32.47 16.96
N ASN A 4 -7.99 31.97 16.46
CA ASN A 4 -9.00 31.23 17.23
C ASN A 4 -9.76 30.31 16.26
N GLN A 5 -9.15 29.17 15.92
CA GLN A 5 -9.81 28.01 15.30
C GLN A 5 -8.90 26.80 15.50
N ALA A 6 -8.80 26.33 16.73
CA ALA A 6 -8.03 25.14 17.10
C ALA A 6 -8.73 24.35 18.21
N SER A 7 -10.07 24.34 18.23
CA SER A 7 -10.87 23.68 19.27
C SER A 7 -11.87 22.66 18.76
N GLU A 8 -11.79 22.24 17.50
CA GLU A 8 -12.58 21.12 16.96
C GLU A 8 -11.64 19.95 16.62
N ILE A 9 -10.87 19.49 17.61
CA ILE A 9 -10.28 18.16 17.51
C ILE A 9 -11.37 17.19 17.96
N LEU A 10 -11.98 16.56 16.95
CA LEU A 10 -12.62 15.24 16.95
C LEU A 10 -12.91 14.65 18.34
N ASP A 11 -14.18 14.58 18.70
CA ASP A 11 -14.68 13.60 19.68
C ASP A 11 -14.54 12.21 19.01
N ILE A 12 -13.42 11.50 19.25
CA ILE A 12 -13.05 10.27 18.49
C ILE A 12 -13.95 9.08 18.82
N ALA A 13 -14.73 9.11 19.90
CA ALA A 13 -15.82 8.18 20.14
C ALA A 13 -16.67 8.76 21.25
N THR A 14 -17.98 8.92 21.03
CA THR A 14 -18.88 9.10 22.17
C THR A 14 -18.80 7.83 23.04
N PRO A 15 -18.85 7.93 24.37
CA PRO A 15 -18.84 6.75 25.26
C PRO A 15 -19.89 5.68 24.86
N GLU A 16 -21.01 6.12 24.29
CA GLU A 16 -22.09 5.27 23.77
C GLU A 16 -21.67 4.35 22.60
N LEU A 17 -20.63 4.71 21.85
CA LEU A 17 -20.04 3.90 20.76
C LEU A 17 -19.05 2.84 21.29
N ILE A 18 -18.44 3.08 22.45
CA ILE A 18 -17.48 2.17 23.10
C ILE A 18 -18.20 1.07 23.88
N GLU A 19 -19.40 1.35 24.38
CA GLU A 19 -20.21 0.40 25.16
C GLU A 19 -21.08 -0.54 24.31
N GLN A 20 -21.12 -0.36 22.98
CA GLN A 20 -21.76 -1.34 22.11
C GLN A 20 -20.89 -2.59 22.06
N PRO A 21 -21.39 -3.78 22.46
CA PRO A 21 -20.63 -5.01 22.33
C PRO A 21 -20.27 -5.17 20.85
N ILE A 22 -18.97 -5.22 20.54
CA ILE A 22 -18.48 -5.56 19.19
C ILE A 22 -19.25 -6.81 18.77
N ALA A 23 -20.08 -6.66 17.73
CA ALA A 23 -21.37 -7.33 17.60
C ALA A 23 -21.40 -8.80 18.06
N ASN A 24 -22.20 -9.06 19.10
CA ASN A 24 -22.52 -10.41 19.54
C ASN A 24 -23.14 -11.19 18.37
N GLY A 25 -22.51 -12.29 17.94
CA GLY A 25 -23.01 -13.15 16.87
C GLY A 25 -22.22 -13.10 15.56
N LEU A 26 -21.19 -12.26 15.45
CA LEU A 26 -20.25 -12.29 14.31
C LEU A 26 -19.23 -13.42 14.45
N ASP A 27 -18.94 -14.11 13.35
CA ASP A 27 -17.85 -15.08 13.27
C ASP A 27 -16.50 -14.37 13.08
N TRP A 28 -15.73 -14.26 14.16
CA TRP A 28 -14.37 -13.70 14.14
C TRP A 28 -13.29 -14.72 13.75
N ASN A 29 -13.66 -15.98 13.49
CA ASN A 29 -12.72 -17.00 13.02
C ASN A 29 -12.49 -16.91 11.51
N PHE A 30 -13.46 -16.36 10.76
CA PHE A 30 -13.39 -16.16 9.31
C PHE A 30 -12.88 -17.41 8.57
N SER A 31 -13.45 -18.57 8.91
CA SER A 31 -12.95 -19.89 8.49
C SER A 31 -12.95 -20.10 6.97
N ASP A 32 -13.81 -19.36 6.27
CA ASP A 32 -13.97 -19.38 4.81
C ASP A 32 -13.17 -18.26 4.11
N HIS A 33 -12.20 -17.64 4.79
CA HIS A 33 -11.37 -16.57 4.22
C HIS A 33 -10.67 -17.02 2.92
N VAL A 34 -10.83 -16.19 1.88
CA VAL A 34 -10.08 -16.32 0.63
C VAL A 34 -9.20 -15.10 0.48
N ALA A 35 -7.89 -15.32 0.35
CA ALA A 35 -6.92 -14.25 0.17
C ALA A 35 -7.25 -13.42 -1.09
N ASN A 36 -7.25 -12.10 -0.95
CA ASN A 36 -7.45 -11.18 -2.06
C ASN A 36 -6.19 -11.15 -2.95
N GLU A 37 -6.35 -11.07 -4.27
CA GLU A 37 -5.25 -10.89 -5.23
C GLU A 37 -4.35 -9.70 -4.86
N LEU A 38 -4.94 -8.60 -4.39
CA LEU A 38 -4.21 -7.43 -3.92
C LEU A 38 -3.31 -7.72 -2.71
N ASP A 39 -3.59 -8.75 -1.91
CA ASP A 39 -2.72 -9.12 -0.78
C ASP A 39 -1.44 -9.81 -1.21
N GLY A 40 -1.40 -10.33 -2.44
CA GLY A 40 -0.26 -11.03 -3.03
C GLY A 40 0.72 -10.14 -3.80
N ILE A 41 0.42 -8.85 -4.03
CA ILE A 41 1.25 -7.99 -4.90
C ILE A 41 2.64 -7.69 -4.30
N HIS A 42 2.75 -7.67 -2.97
CA HIS A 42 4.02 -7.46 -2.25
C HIS A 42 3.99 -8.13 -0.87
N PRO A 43 5.06 -8.82 -0.44
CA PRO A 43 5.13 -9.35 0.91
C PRO A 43 5.24 -8.21 1.93
N TYR A 44 4.43 -8.27 2.99
CA TYR A 44 4.51 -7.34 4.12
C TYR A 44 4.11 -8.12 5.39
N PRO A 45 4.87 -8.01 6.49
CA PRO A 45 4.60 -8.76 7.71
C PRO A 45 3.35 -8.27 8.43
N ALA A 46 2.80 -9.11 9.31
CA ALA A 46 1.75 -8.75 10.27
C ALA A 46 0.49 -8.10 9.67
N LYS A 47 0.09 -8.52 8.46
CA LYS A 47 -1.19 -8.13 7.85
C LYS A 47 -2.34 -8.84 8.56
N PHE A 48 -3.44 -8.12 8.80
CA PHE A 48 -4.73 -8.75 9.12
C PHE A 48 -5.47 -9.11 7.82
N ILE A 49 -6.38 -10.08 7.91
CA ILE A 49 -7.27 -10.47 6.81
C ILE A 49 -8.30 -9.36 6.53
N SER A 50 -8.73 -9.27 5.27
CA SER A 50 -9.64 -8.20 4.80
C SER A 50 -10.98 -8.17 5.53
N GLU A 51 -11.43 -9.29 6.08
CA GLU A 51 -12.72 -9.48 6.74
C GLU A 51 -12.79 -8.70 8.05
N ILE A 52 -11.68 -8.58 8.80
CA ILE A 52 -11.65 -7.84 10.07
C ILE A 52 -12.09 -6.38 9.89
N PRO A 53 -11.40 -5.54 9.08
CA PRO A 53 -11.84 -4.18 8.87
C PRO A 53 -13.16 -4.12 8.09
N ALA A 54 -13.45 -5.07 7.19
CA ALA A 54 -14.71 -5.11 6.45
C ALA A 54 -15.91 -5.21 7.40
N THR A 55 -15.87 -6.18 8.33
CA THR A 55 -16.90 -6.39 9.35
C THR A 55 -17.06 -5.17 10.24
N LEU A 56 -15.96 -4.56 10.69
CA LEU A 56 -16.03 -3.33 11.49
C LEU A 56 -16.65 -2.16 10.71
N LEU A 57 -16.30 -2.00 9.44
CA LEU A 57 -16.85 -0.95 8.58
C LEU A 57 -18.34 -1.15 8.26
N ASP A 58 -18.81 -2.40 8.21
CA ASP A 58 -20.23 -2.74 7.99
C ASP A 58 -21.07 -2.54 9.26
N GLU A 59 -20.52 -2.84 10.44
CA GLU A 59 -21.24 -2.75 11.71
C GLU A 59 -21.43 -1.30 12.17
N PHE A 60 -20.43 -0.44 11.96
CA PHE A 60 -20.47 0.93 12.45
C PHE A 60 -20.98 1.91 11.39
N PRO A 61 -22.20 2.48 11.55
CA PRO A 61 -22.72 3.46 10.59
C PRO A 61 -21.85 4.72 10.58
N ARG A 62 -21.49 5.15 9.37
CA ARG A 62 -20.65 6.34 9.12
C ARG A 62 -21.09 7.08 7.85
N PRO A 63 -22.32 7.62 7.77
CA PRO A 63 -22.68 8.52 6.67
C PRO A 63 -21.69 9.70 6.67
N ASP A 64 -21.00 9.91 5.55
CA ASP A 64 -19.99 10.95 5.32
C ASP A 64 -18.74 10.93 6.23
N GLY A 65 -18.56 9.87 7.02
CA GLY A 65 -17.45 9.71 7.95
C GLY A 65 -16.09 9.55 7.26
N LEU A 66 -15.03 9.86 8.01
CA LEU A 66 -13.64 9.63 7.62
C LEU A 66 -13.07 8.45 8.43
N ILE A 67 -12.62 7.41 7.75
CA ILE A 67 -11.89 6.30 8.37
C ILE A 67 -10.43 6.70 8.51
N VAL A 68 -9.89 6.60 9.72
CA VAL A 68 -8.48 6.91 10.00
C VAL A 68 -7.81 5.66 10.54
N ASP A 69 -6.79 5.19 9.83
CA ASP A 69 -5.94 4.10 10.28
C ASP A 69 -4.52 4.65 10.55
N PRO A 70 -4.14 4.85 11.83
CA PRO A 70 -2.87 5.45 12.19
C PRO A 70 -1.67 4.49 12.04
N PHE A 71 -1.92 3.21 11.71
CA PHE A 71 -0.92 2.17 11.49
C PHE A 71 -1.31 1.31 10.28
N CYS A 72 -1.56 1.96 9.15
CA CYS A 72 -2.29 1.33 8.04
C CYS A 72 -1.54 0.19 7.36
N GLY A 73 -0.23 0.04 7.58
CA GLY A 73 0.57 -1.02 6.99
C GLY A 73 0.40 -1.05 5.47
N SER A 74 0.12 -2.24 4.93
CA SER A 74 -0.14 -2.43 3.50
C SER A 74 -1.50 -1.90 3.01
N GLY A 75 -2.25 -1.19 3.83
CA GLY A 75 -3.45 -0.47 3.44
C GLY A 75 -4.75 -1.27 3.41
N THR A 76 -4.84 -2.42 4.09
CA THR A 76 -6.03 -3.29 4.03
C THR A 76 -7.29 -2.57 4.52
N THR A 77 -7.22 -1.77 5.60
CA THR A 77 -8.33 -0.91 6.04
C THR A 77 -8.76 0.09 4.97
N LEU A 78 -7.80 0.69 4.26
CA LEU A 78 -8.07 1.71 3.24
C LEU A 78 -8.73 1.10 2.00
N VAL A 79 -8.28 -0.08 1.57
CA VAL A 79 -8.93 -0.84 0.48
C VAL A 79 -10.38 -1.17 0.86
N GLN A 80 -10.61 -1.68 2.07
CA GLN A 80 -11.97 -2.02 2.51
C GLN A 80 -12.87 -0.79 2.69
N SER A 81 -12.29 0.35 3.07
CA SER A 81 -12.98 1.65 3.11
C SER A 81 -13.38 2.09 1.71
N GLN A 82 -12.45 2.04 0.74
CA GLN A 82 -12.70 2.41 -0.66
C GLN A 82 -13.78 1.52 -1.30
N ASN A 83 -13.74 0.21 -1.08
CA ASN A 83 -14.75 -0.74 -1.58
C ASN A 83 -16.18 -0.42 -1.08
N ARG A 84 -16.30 0.28 0.05
CA ARG A 84 -17.57 0.71 0.67
C ARG A 84 -17.92 2.17 0.38
N ASN A 85 -17.15 2.83 -0.49
CA ASN A 85 -17.27 4.27 -0.78
C ASN A 85 -17.06 5.18 0.44
N PHE A 86 -16.29 4.72 1.43
CA PHE A 86 -15.87 5.56 2.55
C PHE A 86 -14.57 6.29 2.22
N ARG A 87 -14.44 7.51 2.76
CA ARG A 87 -13.17 8.24 2.74
C ARG A 87 -12.24 7.63 3.77
N GLY A 88 -10.99 7.39 3.39
CA GLY A 88 -9.96 6.82 4.26
C GLY A 88 -8.69 7.64 4.27
N VAL A 89 -8.05 7.75 5.44
CA VAL A 89 -6.68 8.27 5.61
C VAL A 89 -5.88 7.23 6.37
N GLY A 90 -4.77 6.80 5.76
CA GLY A 90 -3.81 5.88 6.38
C GLY A 90 -2.51 6.59 6.71
N ILE A 91 -1.93 6.27 7.86
CA ILE A 91 -0.62 6.73 8.28
C ILE A 91 0.21 5.51 8.61
N ASP A 92 1.45 5.48 8.12
CA ASP A 92 2.44 4.49 8.53
C ASP A 92 3.84 5.11 8.48
N LEU A 93 4.74 4.63 9.33
CA LEU A 93 6.13 5.08 9.36
C LEU A 93 6.96 4.45 8.24
N ASN A 94 6.60 3.24 7.81
CA ASN A 94 7.35 2.49 6.82
C ASN A 94 7.00 2.97 5.39
N PRO A 95 7.96 3.53 4.64
CA PRO A 95 7.69 4.04 3.30
C PRO A 95 7.25 2.95 2.31
N ILE A 96 7.69 1.69 2.49
CA ILE A 96 7.25 0.56 1.67
C ILE A 96 5.79 0.21 1.98
N ALA A 97 5.37 0.28 3.24
CA ALA A 97 3.97 0.08 3.62
C ALA A 97 3.07 1.13 2.96
N CYS A 98 3.47 2.40 3.05
CA CYS A 98 2.81 3.51 2.38
C CYS A 98 2.77 3.33 0.85
N LEU A 99 3.85 2.87 0.22
CA LEU A 99 3.89 2.59 -1.21
C LEU A 99 2.89 1.48 -1.61
N ILE A 100 2.88 0.36 -0.88
CA ILE A 100 1.92 -0.72 -1.09
C ILE A 100 0.50 -0.20 -0.95
N SER A 101 0.22 0.54 0.13
CA SER A 101 -1.09 1.10 0.41
C SER A 101 -1.56 2.05 -0.70
N ARG A 102 -0.68 2.92 -1.21
CA ARG A 102 -1.02 3.82 -2.33
C ARG A 102 -1.37 3.03 -3.58
N VAL A 103 -0.54 2.07 -3.98
CA VAL A 103 -0.80 1.27 -5.19
C VAL A 103 -2.09 0.44 -5.05
N LYS A 104 -2.38 -0.12 -3.87
CA LYS A 104 -3.63 -0.88 -3.65
C LYS A 104 -4.90 -0.03 -3.70
N THR A 105 -4.79 1.28 -3.44
CA THR A 105 -5.93 2.20 -3.29
C THR A 105 -6.07 3.17 -4.45
N TYR A 106 -5.17 3.11 -5.43
CA TYR A 106 -5.19 3.95 -6.62
C TYR A 106 -5.39 3.11 -7.88
N PRO A 107 -6.21 3.56 -8.85
CA PRO A 107 -6.36 2.83 -10.10
C PRO A 107 -5.03 2.76 -10.85
N LEU A 108 -4.80 1.63 -11.52
CA LEU A 108 -3.66 1.47 -12.42
C LEU A 108 -3.76 2.52 -13.53
N PRO A 109 -2.70 3.32 -13.79
CA PRO A 109 -2.73 4.29 -14.88
C PRO A 109 -2.86 3.58 -16.24
N PRO A 110 -3.67 4.12 -17.17
CA PRO A 110 -4.03 3.41 -18.41
C PRO A 110 -2.84 3.18 -19.36
N ASN A 111 -1.77 3.95 -19.22
CA ASN A 111 -0.52 3.86 -19.98
C ASN A 111 0.53 2.93 -19.35
N ALA A 112 0.20 2.22 -18.26
CA ALA A 112 1.14 1.36 -17.57
C ALA A 112 1.63 0.22 -18.47
N GLU A 113 0.73 -0.43 -19.21
CA GLU A 113 1.07 -1.53 -20.12
C GLU A 113 1.99 -1.06 -21.25
N ASP A 114 1.67 0.08 -21.88
CA ASP A 114 2.48 0.66 -22.97
C ASP A 114 3.91 1.01 -22.53
N CYS A 115 4.10 1.34 -21.26
CA CYS A 115 5.41 1.68 -20.71
C CYS A 115 6.18 0.47 -20.19
N LEU A 116 5.49 -0.64 -19.90
CA LEU A 116 6.09 -1.84 -19.32
C LEU A 116 7.15 -2.45 -20.23
N GLU A 117 6.88 -2.55 -21.54
CA GLU A 117 7.83 -3.10 -22.52
C GLU A 117 9.16 -2.32 -22.51
N LYS A 118 9.08 -0.98 -22.49
CA LYS A 118 10.28 -0.12 -22.43
C LYS A 118 11.06 -0.28 -21.13
N VAL A 119 10.36 -0.50 -20.01
CA VAL A 119 11.00 -0.77 -18.72
C VAL A 119 11.75 -2.10 -18.77
N ILE A 120 11.12 -3.15 -19.28
CA ILE A 120 11.72 -4.50 -19.38
C ILE A 120 12.91 -4.51 -20.34
N ASP A 121 12.78 -3.89 -21.51
CA ASP A 121 13.82 -3.87 -22.54
C ASP A 121 15.11 -3.20 -22.10
N ALA A 122 15.05 -2.32 -21.09
CA ALA A 122 16.23 -1.67 -20.53
C ALA A 122 17.25 -2.67 -19.95
N THR A 123 16.81 -3.86 -19.53
CA THR A 123 17.70 -4.91 -19.02
C THR A 123 18.63 -5.47 -20.10
N ASN A 124 18.18 -5.49 -21.36
CA ASN A 124 18.97 -5.98 -22.50
C ASN A 124 20.17 -5.07 -22.85
N ILE A 125 20.15 -3.82 -22.38
CA ILE A 125 21.15 -2.77 -22.71
C ILE A 125 21.85 -2.29 -21.42
N ALA A 126 21.96 -3.16 -20.41
CA ALA A 126 22.41 -2.83 -19.06
C ALA A 126 23.77 -2.09 -19.02
N THR A 127 23.69 -0.76 -19.08
CA THR A 127 24.81 0.20 -19.08
C THR A 127 24.66 1.22 -17.96
N ALA A 128 23.63 1.07 -17.13
CA ALA A 128 23.34 1.98 -16.04
C ALA A 128 24.42 1.90 -14.95
N LYS A 129 24.71 3.04 -14.34
CA LYS A 129 25.66 3.14 -13.23
C LYS A 129 25.03 2.49 -12.01
N VAL A 130 25.66 1.43 -11.51
CA VAL A 130 25.24 0.77 -10.26
C VAL A 130 25.48 1.73 -9.08
N PRO A 131 24.49 1.96 -8.20
CA PRO A 131 24.64 2.81 -7.03
C PRO A 131 25.62 2.18 -6.01
N LEU A 132 26.31 3.04 -5.26
CA LEU A 132 27.23 2.58 -4.22
C LEU A 132 26.44 2.14 -2.97
N ILE A 133 26.12 0.84 -2.90
CA ILE A 133 25.43 0.24 -1.76
C ILE A 133 26.42 -0.61 -0.95
N PRO A 134 26.55 -0.41 0.38
CA PRO A 134 27.41 -1.23 1.21
C PRO A 134 27.07 -2.72 1.09
N ARG A 135 28.09 -3.55 0.86
CA ARG A 135 27.95 -5.02 0.71
C ARG A 135 27.01 -5.45 -0.43
N LEU A 136 26.87 -4.67 -1.51
CA LEU A 136 25.99 -5.04 -2.61
C LEU A 136 26.26 -6.43 -3.20
N ASN A 137 27.55 -6.78 -3.35
CA ASN A 137 27.99 -8.11 -3.83
C ASN A 137 27.62 -9.27 -2.89
N HIS A 138 27.20 -8.99 -1.65
CA HIS A 138 26.67 -10.02 -0.76
C HIS A 138 25.25 -10.44 -1.15
N TRP A 139 24.47 -9.51 -1.69
CA TRP A 139 23.06 -9.69 -2.00
C TRP A 139 22.80 -10.02 -3.47
N PHE A 140 23.57 -9.43 -4.39
CA PHE A 140 23.35 -9.57 -5.84
C PHE A 140 24.65 -9.81 -6.61
N GLU A 141 24.60 -10.66 -7.62
CA GLU A 141 25.69 -10.85 -8.59
C GLU A 141 25.86 -9.61 -9.48
N GLU A 142 27.06 -9.37 -10.02
CA GLU A 142 27.35 -8.17 -10.81
C GLU A 142 26.44 -7.98 -12.03
N GLY A 143 25.98 -9.07 -12.67
CA GLY A 143 25.01 -9.02 -13.76
C GLY A 143 23.66 -8.48 -13.29
N VAL A 144 23.11 -9.08 -12.23
CA VAL A 144 21.85 -8.67 -11.59
C VAL A 144 21.90 -7.22 -11.10
N GLN A 145 23.04 -6.78 -10.55
CA GLN A 145 23.22 -5.38 -10.14
C GLN A 145 23.06 -4.41 -11.32
N LYS A 146 23.61 -4.73 -12.49
CA LYS A 146 23.50 -3.90 -13.69
C LYS A 146 22.07 -3.90 -14.25
N GLU A 147 21.40 -5.05 -14.21
CA GLU A 147 20.00 -5.19 -14.62
C GLU A 147 19.06 -4.36 -13.71
N ILE A 148 19.20 -4.48 -12.39
CA ILE A 148 18.44 -3.68 -11.42
C ILE A 148 18.70 -2.18 -11.63
N ALA A 149 19.97 -1.78 -11.82
CA ALA A 149 20.30 -0.38 -12.09
C ALA A 149 19.67 0.13 -13.40
N ALA A 150 19.58 -0.72 -14.43
CA ALA A 150 18.93 -0.38 -15.68
C ALA A 150 17.40 -0.24 -15.51
N LEU A 151 16.77 -1.14 -14.75
CA LEU A 151 15.35 -1.05 -14.41
C LEU A 151 15.03 0.25 -13.66
N ILE A 152 15.79 0.57 -12.61
CA ILE A 152 15.61 1.81 -11.84
C ILE A 152 15.65 3.03 -12.77
N LYS A 153 16.68 3.13 -13.60
CA LYS A 153 16.84 4.25 -14.54
C LYS A 153 15.72 4.32 -15.58
N SER A 154 15.24 3.17 -16.06
CA SER A 154 14.14 3.11 -17.01
C SER A 154 12.83 3.58 -16.36
N ILE A 155 12.55 3.14 -15.13
CA ILE A 155 11.41 3.60 -14.33
C ILE A 155 11.47 5.11 -14.11
N GLU A 156 12.62 5.66 -13.74
CA GLU A 156 12.82 7.11 -13.58
C GLU A 156 12.52 7.91 -14.86
N SER A 157 12.62 7.27 -16.03
CA SER A 157 12.33 7.88 -17.34
C SER A 157 10.86 7.77 -17.76
N THR A 158 10.03 7.05 -17.00
CA THR A 158 8.58 6.94 -17.23
C THR A 158 7.82 8.14 -16.65
N PRO A 159 6.57 8.41 -17.10
CA PRO A 159 5.70 9.39 -16.44
C PRO A 159 5.58 9.15 -14.93
N ASN A 160 5.60 10.22 -14.14
CA ASN A 160 5.60 10.15 -12.66
C ASN A 160 4.44 9.33 -12.07
N GLU A 161 3.27 9.32 -12.73
CA GLU A 161 2.10 8.55 -12.31
C GLU A 161 2.34 7.03 -12.31
N LEU A 162 3.34 6.55 -13.06
CA LEU A 162 3.72 5.13 -13.14
C LEU A 162 4.80 4.74 -12.12
N HIS A 163 5.43 5.71 -11.46
CA HIS A 163 6.58 5.45 -10.59
C HIS A 163 6.19 4.56 -9.41
N ASP A 164 5.04 4.80 -8.77
CA ASP A 164 4.63 4.01 -7.61
C ASP A 164 4.40 2.53 -8.00
N VAL A 165 3.68 2.26 -9.10
CA VAL A 165 3.39 0.88 -9.52
C VAL A 165 4.66 0.13 -9.96
N PHE A 166 5.53 0.77 -10.73
CA PHE A 166 6.76 0.13 -11.20
C PHE A 166 7.81 -0.03 -10.09
N ASN A 167 7.94 0.95 -9.19
CA ASN A 167 8.81 0.80 -8.02
C ASN A 167 8.29 -0.28 -7.07
N LEU A 168 6.96 -0.42 -6.91
CA LEU A 168 6.40 -1.51 -6.13
C LEU A 168 6.68 -2.87 -6.77
N ALA A 169 6.54 -2.99 -8.09
CA ALA A 169 6.86 -4.21 -8.82
C ALA A 169 8.34 -4.58 -8.67
N LEU A 170 9.25 -3.60 -8.87
CA LEU A 170 10.69 -3.79 -8.66
C LEU A 170 11.01 -4.21 -7.21
N SER A 171 10.42 -3.53 -6.22
CA SER A 171 10.56 -3.88 -4.80
C SER A 171 10.10 -5.31 -4.55
N SER A 172 8.95 -5.73 -5.10
CA SER A 172 8.39 -7.07 -4.96
C SER A 172 9.30 -8.15 -5.54
N ILE A 173 10.00 -7.86 -6.64
CA ILE A 173 11.02 -8.75 -7.20
C ILE A 173 12.22 -8.85 -6.25
N ILE A 174 12.76 -7.71 -5.82
CA ILE A 174 13.96 -7.63 -4.96
C ILE A 174 13.80 -8.40 -3.65
N VAL A 175 12.63 -8.35 -3.02
CA VAL A 175 12.39 -9.00 -1.72
C VAL A 175 12.03 -10.50 -1.82
N ARG A 176 11.79 -11.02 -3.03
CA ARG A 176 11.46 -12.44 -3.28
C ARG A 176 12.67 -13.26 -3.73
N VAL A 177 13.73 -12.60 -4.16
CA VAL A 177 15.02 -13.19 -4.57
C VAL A 177 15.91 -13.34 -3.34
#